data_AF-A0ABD2J4J1-F1
#
_entry.id   AF-A0ABD2J4J1-F1
#
_cell.length_a   1.000
_cell.length_b   1.000
_cell.length_c   1.000
_cell.angle_alpha   90.00
_cell.angle_beta   90.00
_cell.angle_gamma   90.00
#
_symmetry.space_group_name_H-M   'P 1'
#
loop_
_entity.id
_entity.type
_entity.pdbx_description
1 polymer ?
#
loop_
_entity_poly.entity_id
_entity_poly.type
_entity_poly.pdbx_seq_one_letter_code
_entity_poly.pdbx_strand_id
1 'polypeptide(L)'
;MNSTSSSYRIGPQWWKKPIYQSPVVNPLERGPDFSFVDGRRLPFTTESEFNRRVKQVELGRKVVQYLAEIRHAEELCKENNLQREIVQQKIEQNMPKQKGTEELF
;
A
#
# COMPACT_ATOMS: atom_id res chain seq x y z
N MET A 1 29.84 40.53 -10.67
CA MET A 1 30.88 40.50 -9.62
C MET A 1 30.60 39.29 -8.75
N ASN A 2 31.36 38.22 -8.95
CA ASN A 2 31.14 36.94 -8.29
C ASN A 2 31.90 36.93 -6.96
N SER A 3 31.18 37.01 -5.85
CA SER A 3 31.73 36.80 -4.52
C SER A 3 32.01 35.31 -4.31
N THR A 4 33.28 34.98 -4.26
CA THR A 4 33.85 33.67 -3.95
C THR A 4 33.53 33.29 -2.50
N SER A 5 32.50 32.45 -2.31
CA SER A 5 32.26 31.79 -1.03
C SER A 5 33.20 30.61 -0.90
N SER A 6 34.14 30.68 0.05
CA SER A 6 35.12 29.64 0.38
C SER A 6 34.48 28.25 0.51
N SER A 7 34.72 27.38 -0.47
CA SER A 7 34.24 26.00 -0.44
C SER A 7 35.22 25.12 0.34
N TYR A 8 35.03 25.00 1.65
CA TYR A 8 35.59 23.86 2.38
C TYR A 8 34.86 22.61 1.88
N ARG A 9 35.50 21.85 0.98
CA ARG A 9 35.04 20.51 0.57
C ARG A 9 35.23 19.57 1.75
N ILE A 10 34.25 19.54 2.65
CA ILE A 10 34.14 18.43 3.61
C ILE A 10 33.84 17.19 2.76
N GLY A 11 34.64 16.13 2.93
CA GLY A 11 34.46 14.85 2.22
C GLY A 11 33.03 14.29 2.38
N PRO A 12 32.64 13.26 1.61
CA PRO A 12 31.28 12.74 1.63
C PRO A 12 30.85 12.41 3.07
N GLN A 13 29.96 13.25 3.62
CA GLN A 13 29.45 13.10 4.97
C GLN A 13 28.47 11.94 4.97
N TRP A 14 28.96 10.75 5.30
CA TRP A 14 28.19 9.50 5.31
C TRP A 14 26.96 9.57 6.24
N TRP A 15 26.98 10.43 7.27
CA TRP A 15 25.83 10.70 8.13
C TRP A 15 24.75 11.58 7.51
N LYS A 16 25.02 12.31 6.41
CA LYS A 16 24.00 13.11 5.71
C LYS A 16 23.04 12.25 4.88
N LYS A 17 23.41 11.02 4.57
CA LYS A 17 22.59 10.04 3.84
C LYS A 17 22.46 8.79 4.68
N PRO A 18 21.58 8.79 5.70
CA PRO A 18 21.42 7.63 6.55
C PRO A 18 20.95 6.43 5.69
N ILE A 19 21.47 5.24 6.02
CA ILE A 19 21.08 3.97 5.39
C ILE A 19 19.57 3.73 5.57
N TYR A 20 19.00 4.27 6.65
CA TYR A 20 17.58 4.28 6.94
C TYR A 20 17.13 5.70 7.27
N GLN A 21 16.32 6.28 6.40
CA GLN A 21 15.56 7.49 6.72
C GLN A 21 14.19 7.02 7.21
N SER A 22 13.88 7.30 8.49
CA SER A 22 12.58 6.96 9.06
C SER A 22 11.47 7.54 8.18
N PRO A 23 10.39 6.79 7.87
CA PRO A 23 9.24 7.31 7.13
C PRO A 23 8.46 8.35 7.95
N VAL A 24 8.82 8.54 9.22
CA VAL A 24 8.31 9.59 10.09
C VAL A 24 8.85 10.92 9.59
N VAL A 25 7.93 11.75 9.08
CA VAL A 25 8.16 13.18 8.78
C VAL A 25 8.98 13.79 9.90
N ASN A 26 10.10 14.44 9.55
CA ASN A 26 10.94 15.12 10.53
C ASN A 26 10.05 16.01 11.40
N PRO A 27 10.16 15.99 12.74
CA PRO A 27 9.33 16.82 13.61
C PRO A 27 9.40 18.31 13.27
N LEU A 28 10.52 18.76 12.72
CA LEU A 28 10.73 20.14 12.24
C LEU A 28 10.00 20.47 10.93
N GLU A 29 9.59 19.46 10.17
CA GLU A 29 8.77 19.61 8.95
C GLU A 29 7.27 19.44 9.25
N ARG A 30 6.91 19.32 10.53
CA ARG A 30 5.57 19.04 10.99
C ARG A 30 5.05 20.20 11.83
N GLY A 31 3.99 20.84 11.33
CA GLY A 31 3.33 21.93 12.01
C GLY A 31 3.76 23.30 11.50
N PRO A 32 3.18 24.35 12.07
CA PRO A 32 3.36 25.69 11.55
C PRO A 32 4.62 26.37 12.10
N ASP A 33 5.45 26.93 11.23
CA ASP A 33 6.66 27.68 11.61
C ASP A 33 6.34 29.00 12.32
N PHE A 34 5.14 29.52 12.13
CA PHE A 34 4.65 30.77 12.74
C PHE A 34 3.18 30.64 13.12
N SER A 35 2.70 31.51 14.00
CA SER A 35 1.29 31.58 14.37
C SER A 35 0.84 33.04 14.51
N PHE A 36 -0.47 33.27 14.42
CA PHE A 36 -1.02 34.59 14.70
C PHE A 36 -0.87 34.92 16.19
N VAL A 37 -0.61 36.19 16.52
CA VAL A 37 -0.51 36.67 17.91
C VAL A 37 -1.79 36.35 18.70
N ASP A 38 -2.95 36.41 18.03
CA ASP A 38 -4.26 36.06 18.59
C ASP A 38 -4.44 34.55 18.88
N GLY A 39 -3.47 33.70 18.52
CA GLY A 39 -3.54 32.24 18.71
C GLY A 39 -4.41 31.50 17.69
N ARG A 40 -4.87 32.17 16.63
CA ARG A 40 -5.61 31.52 15.54
C ARG A 40 -4.74 30.47 14.86
N ARG A 41 -5.31 29.30 14.62
CA ARG A 41 -4.60 28.20 13.95
C ARG A 41 -4.53 28.44 12.46
N LEU A 42 -3.34 28.27 11.89
CA LEU A 42 -3.15 28.19 10.45
C LEU A 42 -3.51 26.77 9.98
N PRO A 43 -4.30 26.62 8.90
CA PRO A 43 -4.66 25.30 8.40
C PRO A 43 -3.47 24.56 7.79
N PHE A 44 -2.57 25.29 7.13
CA PHE A 44 -1.32 24.82 6.51
C PHE A 44 -0.29 25.96 6.53
N THR A 45 0.99 25.64 6.66
CA THR A 45 2.08 26.65 6.60
C THR A 45 2.86 26.64 5.31
N THR A 46 2.96 25.51 4.62
CA THR A 46 3.78 25.39 3.40
C THR A 46 3.08 24.52 2.37
N GLU A 47 3.29 24.82 1.09
CA GLU A 47 2.81 24.01 -0.03
C GLU A 47 3.30 22.54 0.08
N SER A 48 4.52 22.33 0.56
CA SER A 48 5.08 20.99 0.82
C SER A 48 4.24 20.18 1.82
N GLU A 49 3.80 20.81 2.92
CA GLU A 49 2.93 20.15 3.90
C GLU A 49 1.57 19.80 3.30
N PHE A 50 0.98 20.72 2.53
CA PHE A 50 -0.28 20.49 1.85
C PHE A 50 -0.16 19.30 0.88
N ASN A 51 0.81 19.35 -0.03
CA ASN A 51 1.06 18.28 -1.01
C ASN A 51 1.34 16.93 -0.34
N ARG A 52 2.06 16.93 0.79
CA ARG A 52 2.29 15.72 1.58
C ARG A 52 0.98 15.15 2.14
N ARG A 53 0.14 15.99 2.74
CA ARG A 53 -1.17 15.55 3.28
C ARG A 53 -2.08 15.02 2.18
N VAL A 54 -2.12 15.68 1.02
CA VAL A 54 -2.86 15.20 -0.17
C VAL A 54 -2.37 13.82 -0.60
N LYS A 55 -1.05 13.64 -0.77
CA LYS A 55 -0.46 12.33 -1.12
C LYS A 55 -0.79 11.24 -0.10
N GLN A 56 -0.81 11.55 1.19
CA GLN A 56 -1.19 10.59 2.24
C GLN A 56 -2.66 10.15 2.11
N VAL A 57 -3.57 11.10 1.83
CA VAL A 57 -4.98 10.78 1.59
C VAL A 57 -5.15 9.92 0.34
N GLU A 58 -4.47 10.27 -0.76
CA GLU A 58 -4.50 9.49 -2.00
C GLU A 58 -3.96 8.07 -1.79
N LEU A 59 -2.86 7.93 -1.06
CA LEU A 59 -2.29 6.62 -0.71
C LEU A 59 -3.28 5.80 0.11
N GLY A 60 -3.91 6.40 1.13
CA GLY A 60 -4.94 5.74 1.93
C GLY A 60 -6.12 5.25 1.08
N ARG A 61 -6.60 6.08 0.13
CA ARG A 61 -7.67 5.68 -0.81
C ARG A 61 -7.27 4.49 -1.66
N LYS A 62 -6.06 4.49 -2.22
CA LYS A 62 -5.55 3.37 -3.04
C LYS A 62 -5.43 2.08 -2.23
N VAL A 63 -4.95 2.16 -1.00
CA VAL A 63 -4.85 0.98 -0.11
C VAL A 63 -6.24 0.37 0.12
N VAL A 64 -7.22 1.20 0.46
CA VAL A 64 -8.60 0.72 0.68
C VAL A 64 -9.18 0.11 -0.59
N GLN A 65 -8.95 0.74 -1.75
CA GLN A 65 -9.38 0.23 -3.04
C GLN A 65 -8.79 -1.16 -3.33
N TYR A 66 -7.47 -1.32 -3.21
CA TYR A 66 -6.81 -2.60 -3.48
C TYR A 66 -7.25 -3.70 -2.53
N LEU A 67 -7.48 -3.38 -1.25
CA LEU A 67 -8.00 -4.36 -0.29
C LEU A 67 -9.43 -4.81 -0.67
N ALA A 68 -10.26 -3.91 -1.19
CA ALA A 68 -11.59 -4.27 -1.69
C ALA A 68 -11.52 -5.15 -2.94
N GLU A 69 -10.63 -4.82 -3.90
CA GLU A 69 -10.40 -5.61 -5.11
C GLU A 69 -9.90 -7.03 -4.79
N ILE A 70 -8.95 -7.16 -3.86
CA ILE A 70 -8.44 -8.46 -3.40
C ILE A 70 -9.56 -9.29 -2.78
N ARG A 71 -10.35 -8.69 -1.88
CA ARG A 71 -11.47 -9.38 -1.24
C ARG A 71 -12.48 -9.89 -2.26
N HIS A 72 -12.82 -9.07 -3.24
CA HIS A 72 -13.74 -9.47 -4.31
C HIS A 72 -13.17 -10.62 -5.15
N ALA A 73 -11.88 -10.59 -5.47
CA ALA A 73 -11.21 -11.67 -6.19
C ALA A 73 -11.21 -12.99 -5.39
N GLU A 74 -11.01 -12.92 -4.06
CA GLU A 74 -11.10 -14.10 -3.19
C GLU A 74 -12.52 -14.69 -3.16
N GLU A 75 -13.55 -13.85 -3.11
CA GLU A 75 -14.96 -14.28 -3.15
C GLU A 75 -15.27 -15.00 -4.47
N LEU A 76 -14.87 -14.43 -5.61
CA LEU A 76 -15.03 -15.07 -6.93
C LEU A 76 -14.25 -16.39 -7.03
N CYS A 77 -13.06 -16.47 -6.45
CA CYS A 77 -12.27 -17.71 -6.45
C CYS A 77 -12.99 -18.82 -5.68
N LYS A 78 -13.53 -18.51 -4.50
CA LYS A 78 -14.31 -19.45 -3.68
C LYS A 78 -15.55 -19.93 -4.42
N GLU A 79 -16.30 -19.02 -5.04
CA GLU A 79 -17.48 -19.38 -5.82
C GLU A 79 -17.13 -20.30 -7.00
N ASN A 80 -16.08 -19.97 -7.77
CA ASN A 80 -15.64 -20.80 -8.89
C ASN A 80 -15.20 -22.20 -8.45
N ASN A 81 -14.51 -22.32 -7.32
CA ASN A 81 -14.11 -23.62 -6.78
C ASN A 81 -15.33 -24.45 -6.38
N LEU A 82 -16.31 -23.85 -5.70
CA LEU A 82 -17.56 -24.51 -5.34
C LEU A 82 -18.32 -24.99 -6.58
N GLN A 83 -18.41 -24.16 -7.63
CA GLN A 83 -19.07 -24.56 -8.88
C GLN A 83 -18.35 -25.73 -9.56
N ARG A 84 -17.01 -25.72 -9.58
CA ARG A 84 -16.21 -26.84 -10.11
C ARG A 84 -16.46 -28.12 -9.34
N GLU A 85 -16.49 -28.06 -8.01
CA GLU A 85 -16.80 -29.21 -7.15
C GLU A 85 -18.21 -29.76 -7.42
N ILE A 86 -19.21 -28.88 -7.51
CA ILE A 86 -20.60 -29.28 -7.83
C ILE A 86 -20.66 -29.95 -9.21
N VAL A 87 -19.99 -29.39 -10.22
CA VAL A 87 -19.96 -29.97 -11.57
C VAL A 87 -19.26 -31.32 -11.56
N GLN A 88 -18.13 -31.44 -10.87
CA GLN A 88 -17.39 -32.68 -10.74
C GLN A 88 -18.22 -33.77 -10.04
N GLN A 89 -18.88 -33.44 -8.93
CA GLN A 89 -19.80 -34.36 -8.24
C GLN A 89 -20.95 -34.80 -9.15
N LYS A 90 -21.53 -33.89 -9.94
CA LYS A 90 -22.57 -34.24 -10.92
C LYS A 90 -22.04 -35.17 -12.00
N ILE A 91 -20.81 -34.97 -12.48
CA ILE A 91 -20.17 -35.86 -13.46
C ILE A 91 -19.97 -37.24 -12.85
N GLU A 92 -19.42 -37.33 -11.64
CA GLU A 92 -19.19 -38.59 -10.92
C GLU A 92 -20.49 -39.36 -10.65
N GLN A 93 -21.56 -38.65 -10.23
CA GLN A 93 -22.87 -39.26 -10.01
C GLN A 93 -23.49 -39.80 -11.30
N ASN A 94 -23.28 -39.12 -12.42
CA ASN A 94 -23.80 -39.52 -13.73
C ASN A 94 -22.86 -40.49 -14.48
N MET A 95 -21.64 -40.73 -13.98
CA MET A 95 -20.72 -41.65 -14.63
C MET A 95 -21.25 -43.08 -14.54
N PRO A 96 -21.27 -43.82 -15.65
CA PRO A 96 -21.65 -45.23 -15.62
C PRO A 96 -20.64 -46.02 -14.78
N LYS A 97 -21.14 -46.95 -13.95
CA LYS A 97 -20.29 -47.84 -13.15
C LYS A 97 -19.38 -48.66 -14.07
N GLN A 98 -18.10 -48.69 -13.74
CA GLN A 98 -17.14 -49.54 -14.44
C GLN A 98 -17.51 -51.01 -14.21
N LYS A 99 -17.64 -51.79 -15.28
CA LYS A 99 -17.84 -53.24 -15.23
C LYS A 99 -16.48 -53.93 -15.37
N GLY A 100 -16.23 -55.01 -14.61
CA GLY A 100 -15.10 -55.91 -14.87
C GLY A 100 -14.20 -56.31 -13.68
N THR A 101 -14.52 -55.94 -12.45
CA THR A 101 -13.75 -56.31 -11.24
C THR A 101 -14.64 -56.69 -10.06
N GLU A 102 -15.82 -57.24 -10.31
CA GLU A 102 -16.45 -58.09 -9.30
C GLU A 102 -15.65 -59.40 -9.32
N GLU A 103 -14.77 -59.57 -8.34
CA GLU A 103 -14.05 -60.83 -8.15
C GLU A 103 -15.08 -61.95 -8.06
N LEU A 104 -15.03 -62.86 -9.04
CA LEU A 104 -15.80 -64.09 -9.06
C LEU A 104 -15.28 -64.98 -7.92
N PHE A 105 -15.82 -64.80 -6.71
CA PHE A 105 -15.66 -65.71 -5.58
C PHE A 105 -16.99 -66.39 -5.26
#